data_AF-A0A7L1GC95-F1
#
_entry.id   AF-A0A7L1GC95-F1
#
_cell.length_a   1.000
_cell.length_b   1.000
_cell.length_c   1.000
_cell.angle_alpha   90.00
_cell.angle_beta   90.00
_cell.angle_gamma   90.00
#
_symmetry.space_group_name_H-M   'P 1'
#
loop_
_entity.id
_entity.type
_entity.pdbx_description
1 polymer ?
#
loop_
_entity_poly.entity_id
_entity_poly.type
_entity_poly.pdbx_seq_one_letter_code
_entity_poly.pdbx_strand_id
1 'polypeptide(L)'
;REIGLIVRSLGCFPTEAELHELLAKVEEEPPTGYIHLEKFLPVMTKVLLNRSYRPVPEDVLLHAFEALDENKRGYLTKEELVKYLTQE
;
A
#
# COMPACT_ATOMS: atom_id res chain seq x y z
N ARG A 1 9.48 1.57 -9.79
CA ARG A 1 8.97 2.69 -8.94
C ARG A 1 7.50 3.05 -9.22
N GLU A 2 6.99 2.87 -10.44
CA GLU A 2 5.59 3.21 -10.78
C GLU A 2 4.57 2.11 -10.44
N ILE A 3 4.99 0.84 -10.42
CA ILE A 3 4.10 -0.30 -10.17
C ILE A 3 3.30 -0.16 -8.86
N GLY A 4 3.91 0.37 -7.79
CA GLY A 4 3.19 0.59 -6.53
C GLY A 4 2.05 1.61 -6.65
N LEU A 5 2.21 2.65 -7.48
CA LEU A 5 1.16 3.62 -7.75
C LEU A 5 0.03 3.00 -8.59
N ILE A 6 0.38 2.20 -9.59
CA ILE A 6 -0.59 1.49 -10.43
C ILE A 6 -1.41 0.52 -9.57
N VAL A 7 -0.75 -0.31 -8.76
CA VAL A 7 -1.42 -1.28 -7.88
C VAL A 7 -2.34 -0.59 -6.87
N ARG A 8 -1.91 0.54 -6.28
CA ARG A 8 -2.76 1.35 -5.40
C ARG A 8 -3.95 1.98 -6.11
N SER A 9 -3.78 2.40 -7.36
CA SER A 9 -4.88 2.93 -8.18
C SER A 9 -5.92 1.87 -8.53
N LEU A 10 -5.56 0.59 -8.46
CA LEU A 10 -6.48 -0.55 -8.63
C LEU A 10 -7.18 -0.97 -7.33
N GLY A 11 -7.01 -0.22 -6.23
CA GLY A 11 -7.64 -0.50 -4.93
C GLY A 11 -6.90 -1.55 -4.08
N CYS A 12 -5.66 -1.87 -4.42
CA CYS A 12 -4.79 -2.77 -3.66
C CYS A 12 -3.80 -1.98 -2.79
N PHE A 13 -3.51 -2.47 -1.58
CA PHE A 13 -2.66 -1.81 -0.60
C PHE A 13 -1.50 -2.73 -0.17
N PRO A 14 -0.58 -3.08 -1.10
CA PRO A 14 0.54 -3.94 -0.77
C PRO A 14 1.52 -3.22 0.16
N THR A 15 2.13 -4.00 1.05
CA THR A 15 3.35 -3.62 1.77
C THR A 15 4.52 -3.50 0.79
N GLU A 16 5.59 -2.83 1.21
CA GLU A 16 6.80 -2.74 0.37
C GLU A 16 7.38 -4.11 0.05
N ALA A 17 7.38 -5.06 1.00
CA ALA A 17 7.84 -6.43 0.75
C ALA A 17 7.00 -7.14 -0.32
N GLU A 18 5.67 -7.07 -0.22
CA GLU A 18 4.76 -7.64 -1.22
C GLU A 18 4.92 -6.98 -2.60
N LEU A 19 5.24 -5.69 -2.64
CA LEU A 19 5.51 -4.99 -3.89
C LEU A 19 6.81 -5.47 -4.55
N HIS A 20 7.84 -5.79 -3.76
CA HIS A 20 9.08 -6.40 -4.27
C HIS A 20 8.82 -7.81 -4.82
N GLU A 21 8.01 -8.61 -4.12
CA GLU A 21 7.61 -9.94 -4.62
C GLU A 21 6.78 -9.85 -5.91
N LEU A 22 5.89 -8.85 -6.01
CA LEU A 22 5.13 -8.60 -7.22
C LEU A 22 6.06 -8.21 -8.36
N LEU A 23 7.02 -7.31 -8.11
CA LEU A 23 8.00 -6.86 -9.09
C LEU A 23 8.82 -8.04 -9.65
N ALA A 24 9.31 -8.91 -8.77
CA ALA A 24 10.06 -10.11 -9.16
C ALA A 24 9.27 -11.07 -10.07
N LYS A 25 7.93 -11.05 -10.02
CA LYS A 25 7.06 -11.89 -10.88
C LYS A 25 6.83 -11.31 -12.26
N VAL A 26 7.05 -10.00 -12.45
CA VAL A 26 6.71 -9.28 -13.69
C VAL A 26 7.92 -8.70 -14.41
N GLU A 27 9.06 -8.60 -13.74
CA GLU A 27 10.32 -8.10 -14.30
C GLU A 27 10.96 -9.11 -15.27
N GLU A 28 11.74 -8.59 -16.22
CA GLU A 28 12.56 -9.40 -17.13
C GLU A 28 13.84 -9.89 -16.43
N GLU A 29 14.37 -11.02 -16.90
CA GLU A 29 15.73 -11.46 -16.56
C GLU A 29 16.62 -11.41 -17.81
N PRO A 30 17.62 -10.50 -17.89
CA PRO A 30 18.01 -9.51 -16.88
C PRO A 30 17.04 -8.31 -16.76
N PRO A 31 17.04 -7.58 -15.63
CA PRO A 31 16.17 -6.42 -15.42
C PRO A 31 16.36 -5.34 -16.49
N THR A 32 15.30 -4.99 -17.19
CA THR A 32 15.30 -3.95 -18.24
C THR A 32 14.95 -2.56 -17.72
N GLY A 33 14.46 -2.48 -16.47
CA GLY A 33 13.90 -1.26 -15.88
C GLY A 33 12.47 -0.94 -16.34
N TYR A 34 11.88 -1.75 -17.21
CA TYR A 34 10.50 -1.62 -17.68
C TYR A 34 9.73 -2.92 -17.45
N ILE A 35 8.41 -2.81 -17.32
CA ILE A 35 7.52 -3.95 -17.15
C ILE A 35 6.59 -4.01 -18.35
N HIS A 36 6.67 -5.10 -19.11
CA HIS A 36 5.76 -5.32 -20.23
C HIS A 36 4.35 -5.60 -19.72
N LEU A 37 3.35 -4.95 -20.33
CA LEU A 37 1.94 -5.10 -19.94
C LEU A 37 1.49 -6.58 -20.00
N GLU A 38 1.98 -7.33 -20.98
CA GLU A 38 1.70 -8.77 -21.15
C GLU A 38 2.18 -9.63 -19.97
N LYS A 39 3.23 -9.20 -19.26
CA LYS A 39 3.71 -9.86 -18.04
C LYS A 39 2.95 -9.37 -16.80
N PHE A 40 2.61 -8.09 -16.76
CA PHE A 40 1.87 -7.51 -15.65
C PHE A 40 0.43 -8.05 -15.55
N LEU A 41 -0.29 -8.10 -16.67
CA LEU A 41 -1.73 -8.42 -16.69
C LEU A 41 -2.05 -9.77 -16.04
N PRO A 42 -1.39 -10.90 -16.36
CA PRO A 42 -1.70 -12.19 -15.75
C PRO A 42 -1.48 -12.21 -14.24
N VAL A 43 -0.43 -11.53 -13.75
CA VAL A 43 -0.11 -11.46 -12.33
C VAL A 43 -1.12 -10.60 -11.60
N MET A 44 -1.37 -9.38 -12.09
CA MET A 44 -2.31 -8.45 -11.47
C MET A 44 -3.75 -8.98 -11.53
N THR A 45 -4.14 -9.67 -12.60
CA THR A 45 -5.46 -10.32 -12.70
C THR A 45 -5.66 -11.32 -11.56
N LYS A 46 -4.65 -12.15 -11.28
CA LYS A 46 -4.72 -13.09 -10.14
C LYS A 46 -4.83 -12.37 -8.80
N VAL A 47 -4.07 -11.30 -8.62
CA VAL A 47 -4.15 -10.46 -7.41
C VAL A 47 -5.56 -9.92 -7.18
N LEU A 48 -6.19 -9.38 -8.23
CA LEU A 48 -7.55 -8.84 -8.16
C LEU A 48 -8.60 -9.92 -7.90
N LEU A 49 -8.54 -11.05 -8.64
CA LEU A 49 -9.48 -12.15 -8.48
C LEU A 49 -9.39 -12.79 -7.08
N ASN A 50 -8.17 -12.93 -6.56
CA ASN A 50 -7.93 -13.49 -5.23
C ASN A 50 -8.18 -12.47 -4.10
N ARG A 51 -8.51 -11.22 -4.44
CA ARG A 51 -8.65 -10.12 -3.48
C ARG A 51 -7.43 -10.01 -2.56
N SER A 52 -6.23 -10.16 -3.13
CA SER A 52 -4.97 -9.94 -2.41
C SER A 52 -4.73 -8.45 -2.15
N TYR A 53 -3.85 -8.12 -1.20
CA TYR A 53 -3.52 -6.74 -0.83
C TYR A 53 -4.74 -5.90 -0.45
N ARG A 54 -5.63 -6.46 0.39
CA ARG A 54 -6.80 -5.72 0.85
C ARG A 54 -6.37 -4.53 1.70
N PRO A 55 -7.14 -3.41 1.67
CA PRO A 55 -6.94 -2.34 2.63
C PRO A 55 -7.05 -2.87 4.06
N VAL A 56 -6.39 -2.17 4.97
CA VAL A 56 -6.63 -2.32 6.40
C VAL A 56 -8.11 -2.03 6.67
N PRO A 57 -8.81 -2.86 7.48
CA PRO A 57 -10.21 -2.62 7.82
C PRO A 57 -10.45 -1.21 8.40
N GLU A 58 -11.58 -0.59 8.05
CA GLU A 58 -11.90 0.79 8.45
C GLU A 58 -11.97 0.97 9.97
N ASP A 59 -12.46 -0.03 10.69
CA ASP A 59 -12.52 -0.04 12.16
C ASP A 59 -11.13 -0.06 12.78
N VAL A 60 -10.19 -0.80 12.19
CA VAL A 60 -8.79 -0.81 12.65
C VAL A 60 -8.14 0.56 12.41
N LEU A 61 -8.39 1.19 11.25
CA LEU A 61 -7.89 2.54 10.97
C LEU A 61 -8.51 3.58 11.91
N LEU A 62 -9.80 3.48 12.21
CA LEU A 62 -10.48 4.36 13.15
C LEU A 62 -9.90 4.23 14.56
N HIS A 63 -9.75 3.01 15.07
CA HIS A 63 -9.15 2.79 16.39
C HIS A 63 -7.70 3.28 16.46
N ALA A 64 -6.91 3.08 15.40
CA ALA A 64 -5.55 3.60 15.32
C ALA A 64 -5.53 5.13 15.38
N PHE A 65 -6.47 5.81 14.70
CA PHE A 65 -6.61 7.26 14.76
C PHE A 65 -7.04 7.73 16.16
N GLU A 66 -8.04 7.08 16.76
CA GLU A 66 -8.53 7.41 18.11
C GLU A 66 -7.45 7.21 19.18
N ALA A 67 -6.51 6.28 18.98
CA ALA A 67 -5.37 6.12 19.87
C ALA A 67 -4.41 7.32 19.83
N LEU A 68 -4.37 8.06 18.72
CA LEU A 68 -3.58 9.30 18.60
C LEU A 68 -4.36 10.53 19.10
N ASP A 69 -5.69 10.53 18.92
CA ASP A 69 -6.61 11.57 19.39
C ASP A 69 -7.12 11.28 20.80
N GLU A 70 -6.21 11.36 21.78
CA GLU A 70 -6.47 11.04 23.20
C GLU A 70 -7.71 11.73 23.78
N ASN A 71 -8.03 12.94 23.28
CA ASN A 71 -9.14 13.76 23.75
C ASN A 71 -10.44 13.54 22.96
N LYS A 72 -10.46 12.61 21.98
CA LYS A 72 -11.61 12.29 21.12
C LYS A 72 -12.25 13.51 20.45
N ARG A 73 -11.43 14.41 19.93
CA ARG A 73 -11.91 15.62 19.23
C ARG A 73 -12.37 15.34 17.80
N GLY A 74 -12.00 14.20 17.23
CA GLY A 74 -12.22 13.84 15.83
C GLY A 74 -11.19 14.45 14.87
N TYR A 75 -10.11 15.06 15.38
CA TYR A 75 -9.04 15.65 14.57
C TYR A 75 -7.71 15.72 15.33
N LEU A 76 -6.61 15.59 14.59
CA LEU A 76 -5.25 15.87 15.06
C LEU A 76 -4.77 17.22 14.54
N THR A 77 -4.11 18.00 15.39
CA THR A 77 -3.41 19.20 14.93
C THR A 77 -2.15 18.82 14.17
N LYS A 78 -1.59 19.77 13.41
CA LYS A 78 -0.31 19.59 12.74
C LYS A 78 0.78 19.21 13.74
N GLU A 79 0.81 19.87 14.88
CA GLU A 79 1.81 19.69 15.93
C GLU A 79 1.71 18.28 16.54
N GLU A 80 0.50 17.80 16.81
CA GLU A 80 0.26 16.43 17.29
C GLU A 80 0.66 15.39 16.25
N LEU A 81 0.28 15.57 14.98
CA LEU A 81 0.65 14.65 13.92
C LEU A 81 2.17 14.58 13.71
N VAL A 82 2.85 15.73 13.68
CA VAL A 82 4.32 15.78 13.58
C VAL A 82 4.96 15.06 14.76
N LYS A 83 4.49 15.32 15.99
CA LYS A 83 4.97 14.64 17.19
C LYS A 83 4.91 13.12 17.02
N TYR A 84 3.76 12.56 16.61
CA TYR A 84 3.61 11.11 16.45
C TYR A 84 4.39 10.52 15.27
N LEU A 85 4.62 11.27 14.20
CA LEU A 85 5.34 10.78 13.02
C LEU A 85 6.86 10.90 13.12
N THR A 86 7.38 11.70 14.05
CA THR A 86 8.84 11.95 14.16
C THR A 86 9.45 11.53 15.49
N GLN A 87 8.66 11.18 16.50
CA GLN A 87 9.19 10.63 17.75
C GLN A 87 9.38 9.12 17.59
N GLU A 88 10.62 8.65 17.72
CA GLU A 88 10.97 7.23 17.89
C GLU A 88 10.59 6.72 19.29
#